data_AF-A0A183DFX2-F1
#
_entry.id   AF-A0A183DFX2-F1
#
_cell.length_a   1.000
_cell.length_b   1.000
_cell.length_c   1.000
_cell.angle_alpha   90.00
_cell.angle_beta   90.00
_cell.angle_gamma   90.00
#
_symmetry.space_group_name_H-M   'P 1'
#
loop_
_entity.id
_entity.type
_entity.pdbx_description
1 polymer ?
#
loop_
_entity_poly.entity_id
_entity_poly.type
_entity_poly.pdbx_seq_one_letter_code
_entity_poly.pdbx_strand_id
1 'polypeptide(L)'
;MLVSVQLFCYTIASAGHLSPLPLHISPVFWQMDCYLTLYPLPDLVIVADRFEDFHYEVDGTIFANPSSFARTDLEFYVYYPATRLIEECSANRNTIQSPQDSD
;
A
#
# COMPACT_ATOMS: atom_id res chain seq x y z
N MET A 1 -7.50 14.25 4.72
CA MET A 1 -7.10 12.83 4.79
C MET A 1 -7.24 12.19 3.41
N LEU A 2 -8.45 12.04 2.87
CA LEU A 2 -8.68 11.42 1.55
C LEU A 2 -7.96 12.14 0.37
N VAL A 3 -8.00 13.47 0.34
CA VAL A 3 -7.29 14.28 -0.69
C VAL A 3 -5.77 14.04 -0.65
N SER A 4 -5.19 13.84 0.54
CA SER A 4 -3.75 13.64 0.70
C SER A 4 -3.28 12.30 0.15
N VAL A 5 -4.06 11.23 0.36
CA VAL A 5 -3.77 9.89 -0.16
C VAL A 5 -3.83 9.87 -1.69
N GLN A 6 -4.85 10.51 -2.26
CA GLN A 6 -5.00 10.61 -3.72
C GLN A 6 -3.79 11.34 -4.34
N LEU A 7 -3.41 12.49 -3.79
CA LEU A 7 -2.25 13.25 -4.26
C LEU A 7 -0.95 12.44 -4.19
N PHE A 8 -0.76 11.67 -3.13
CA PHE A 8 0.38 10.77 -3.00
C PHE A 8 0.40 9.72 -4.11
N CYS A 9 -0.71 9.00 -4.33
CA CYS A 9 -0.81 7.97 -5.36
C CYS A 9 -0.59 8.54 -6.77
N TYR A 10 -1.21 9.69 -7.09
CA TYR A 10 -0.99 10.37 -8.37
C TYR A 10 0.46 10.81 -8.56
N THR A 11 1.12 11.29 -7.51
CA THR A 11 2.52 11.72 -7.59
C THR A 11 3.44 10.55 -7.90
N ILE A 12 3.28 9.42 -7.20
CA ILE A 12 4.09 8.21 -7.44
C ILE A 12 3.81 7.63 -8.83
N ALA A 13 2.55 7.54 -9.22
CA ALA A 13 2.16 7.04 -10.54
C ALA A 13 2.72 7.92 -11.68
N SER A 14 2.61 9.24 -11.54
CA SER A 14 3.07 10.19 -12.56
C SER A 14 4.60 10.29 -12.63
N ALA A 15 5.28 10.19 -11.49
CA ALA A 15 6.74 10.20 -11.45
C ALA A 15 7.34 8.89 -12.00
N GLY A 16 6.59 7.78 -11.93
CA GLY A 16 7.06 6.48 -12.37
C GLY A 16 8.28 5.99 -11.58
N HIS A 17 8.44 6.43 -10.33
CA HIS A 17 9.56 6.09 -9.47
C HIS A 17 9.11 6.01 -8.00
N LEU A 18 9.58 5.01 -7.25
CA LEU A 18 9.25 4.83 -5.83
C LEU A 18 9.83 5.93 -4.93
N SER A 19 10.92 6.55 -5.35
CA SER A 19 11.55 7.67 -4.63
C SER A 19 11.79 8.85 -5.57
N PRO A 20 10.76 9.66 -5.89
CA PRO A 20 10.90 10.84 -6.73
C PRO A 20 11.40 12.04 -5.91
N LEU A 21 12.43 11.80 -5.09
CA LEU A 21 12.98 12.75 -4.14
C LEU A 21 14.46 13.00 -4.43
N PRO A 22 15.00 14.19 -4.13
CA PRO A 22 16.43 14.43 -4.21
C PRO A 22 17.25 13.43 -3.36
N LEU A 23 18.43 13.06 -3.85
CA LEU A 23 19.33 12.09 -3.20
C LEU A 23 19.73 12.47 -1.76
N HIS A 24 19.70 13.76 -1.41
CA HIS A 24 20.01 14.21 -0.04
C HIS A 24 18.86 13.95 0.95
N ILE A 25 17.65 13.66 0.47
CA ILE A 25 16.47 13.30 1.27
C ILE A 25 16.27 11.79 1.25
N SER A 26 16.33 11.18 0.06
CA SER A 26 16.22 9.74 -0.13
C SER A 26 17.44 9.22 -0.90
N PRO A 27 18.48 8.77 -0.19
CA PRO A 27 19.68 8.24 -0.84
C PRO A 27 19.36 6.95 -1.59
N VAL A 28 19.67 6.94 -2.88
CA VAL A 28 19.54 5.76 -3.75
C VAL A 28 20.93 5.38 -4.25
N PHE A 29 21.25 4.09 -4.19
CA PHE A 29 22.46 3.57 -4.84
C PHE A 29 22.32 3.70 -6.35
N TRP A 30 23.21 4.45 -6.99
CA TRP A 30 23.09 4.77 -8.42
C TRP A 30 23.02 3.53 -9.34
N GLN A 31 23.70 2.45 -8.95
CA GLN A 31 23.67 1.20 -9.71
C GLN A 31 22.31 0.47 -9.61
N MET A 32 21.49 0.79 -8.61
CA MET A 32 20.22 0.13 -8.32
C MET A 32 19.01 1.05 -8.53
N ASP A 33 19.20 2.23 -9.12
CA ASP A 33 18.14 3.22 -9.36
C ASP A 33 17.03 2.66 -10.25
N CYS A 34 17.39 1.86 -11.27
CA CYS A 34 16.44 1.21 -12.16
C CYS A 34 15.46 0.26 -11.45
N TYR A 35 15.81 -0.30 -10.29
CA TYR A 35 14.91 -1.18 -9.52
C TYR A 35 13.81 -0.42 -8.78
N LEU A 36 13.94 0.90 -8.64
CA LEU A 36 12.93 1.77 -8.03
C LEU A 36 11.97 2.36 -9.07
N THR A 37 12.18 2.08 -10.36
CA THR A 37 11.34 2.56 -11.44
C THR A 37 10.03 1.76 -11.51
N LEU A 38 8.91 2.47 -11.58
CA LEU A 38 7.55 1.94 -11.67
C LEU A 38 6.99 2.06 -13.10
N TYR A 39 7.86 2.16 -14.10
CA TYR A 39 7.45 2.23 -15.51
C TYR A 39 7.87 0.97 -16.25
N PRO A 40 6.94 0.21 -16.86
CA PRO A 40 5.48 0.42 -16.87
C PRO A 40 4.85 0.23 -15.48
N LEU A 41 3.70 0.89 -15.25
CA LEU A 41 2.99 0.80 -13.98
C LEU A 41 2.55 -0.65 -13.69
N PRO A 42 2.82 -1.18 -12.48
CA PRO A 42 2.43 -2.54 -12.12
C PRO A 42 0.94 -2.62 -11.74
N ASP A 43 0.38 -3.82 -11.58
CA ASP A 43 -1.02 -3.97 -11.15
C ASP A 43 -1.25 -3.57 -9.67
N LEU A 44 -0.23 -3.72 -8.83
CA LEU A 44 -0.30 -3.45 -7.38
C LEU A 44 1.03 -2.88 -6.88
N VAL A 45 0.95 -1.80 -6.10
CA VAL A 45 2.07 -1.20 -5.35
C VAL A 45 1.71 -1.18 -3.87
N ILE A 46 2.52 -1.84 -3.04
CA ILE A 46 2.38 -1.84 -1.59
C ILE A 46 3.47 -0.94 -0.99
N VAL A 47 3.08 0.17 -0.37
CA VAL A 47 4.03 1.16 0.20
C VAL A 47 4.50 0.76 1.59
N ALA A 48 3.61 0.18 2.41
CA ALA A 48 3.90 -0.30 3.76
C ALA A 48 4.65 0.71 4.65
N ASP A 49 4.11 1.93 4.74
CA ASP A 49 4.62 2.98 5.63
C ASP A 49 3.78 3.06 6.93
N ARG A 50 4.25 3.85 7.89
CA ARG A 50 3.59 4.11 9.18
C ARG A 50 2.37 5.01 9.09
N PHE A 51 2.03 5.47 7.89
CA PHE A 51 0.80 6.23 7.64
C PHE A 51 -0.42 5.34 7.86
N GLU A 52 -1.59 5.96 7.98
CA GLU A 52 -2.88 5.28 8.09
C GLU A 52 -3.11 4.33 6.90
N ASP A 53 -3.99 3.36 7.11
CA ASP A 53 -4.31 2.36 6.11
C ASP A 53 -5.04 3.02 4.93
N PHE A 54 -4.70 2.60 3.72
CA PHE A 54 -5.41 3.03 2.53
C PHE A 54 -5.23 2.07 1.39
N HIS A 55 -6.17 2.08 0.46
CA HIS A 55 -5.98 1.58 -0.89
C HIS A 55 -6.67 2.52 -1.89
N TYR A 56 -6.02 2.78 -3.02
CA TYR A 56 -6.53 3.67 -4.05
C TYR A 56 -6.04 3.25 -5.44
N GLU A 57 -6.90 3.33 -6.44
CA GLU A 57 -6.56 2.93 -7.81
C GLU A 57 -6.23 4.15 -8.69
N VAL A 58 -5.12 4.08 -9.40
CA VAL A 58 -4.69 5.08 -10.40
C VAL A 58 -4.28 4.34 -11.68
N ASP A 59 -4.94 4.64 -12.80
CA ASP A 59 -4.63 4.09 -14.13
C ASP A 59 -4.49 2.56 -14.19
N GLY A 60 -5.31 1.84 -13.40
CA GLY A 60 -5.27 0.38 -13.33
C GLY A 60 -4.19 -0.18 -12.39
N THR A 61 -3.48 0.66 -11.65
CA THR A 61 -2.58 0.27 -10.55
C THR A 61 -3.25 0.51 -9.22
N ILE A 62 -3.30 -0.52 -8.39
CA ILE A 62 -3.78 -0.39 -7.01
C ILE A 62 -2.60 0.02 -6.13
N PHE A 63 -2.69 1.16 -5.47
CA PHE A 63 -1.75 1.58 -4.43
C PHE A 63 -2.35 1.23 -3.09
N ALA A 64 -1.63 0.48 -2.26
CA ALA A 64 -2.09 0.05 -0.95
C ALA A 64 -1.05 0.30 0.14
N ASN A 65 -1.53 0.65 1.33
CA ASN A 65 -0.74 0.76 2.54
C ASN A 65 -1.43 0.01 3.67
N PRO A 66 -0.89 -1.14 4.13
CA PRO A 66 -1.46 -1.92 5.22
C PRO A 66 -1.23 -1.31 6.62
N SER A 67 -0.77 -0.05 6.70
CA SER A 67 -0.42 0.64 7.96
C SER A 67 0.63 -0.13 8.78
N SER A 68 0.85 0.32 10.01
CA SER A 68 1.81 -0.29 10.93
C SER A 68 1.20 -1.44 11.72
N PHE A 69 1.57 -2.67 11.35
CA PHE A 69 1.12 -3.91 12.01
C PHE A 69 1.14 -3.87 13.55
N ALA A 70 2.21 -3.32 14.15
CA ALA A 70 2.37 -3.28 15.61
C ALA A 70 1.54 -2.19 16.30
N ARG A 71 1.06 -1.18 15.55
CA ARG A 71 0.29 -0.04 16.10
C ARG A 71 -1.21 -0.19 15.86
N THR A 72 -1.60 -0.99 14.89
CA THR A 72 -2.98 -1.14 14.43
C THR A 72 -3.48 -2.54 14.73
N ASP A 73 -3.42 -2.97 15.99
CA ASP A 73 -3.99 -4.25 16.47
C ASP A 73 -3.73 -5.48 15.58
N LEU A 74 -2.52 -5.58 15.02
CA LEU A 74 -2.11 -6.68 14.14
C LEU A 74 -2.94 -6.77 12.84
N GLU A 75 -3.33 -5.62 12.28
CA GLU A 75 -4.00 -5.50 10.99
C GLU A 75 -3.05 -5.71 9.82
N PHE A 76 -3.53 -6.40 8.78
CA PHE A 76 -2.79 -6.72 7.57
C PHE A 76 -3.74 -6.88 6.38
N TYR A 77 -3.20 -6.76 5.17
CA TYR A 77 -3.97 -6.92 3.94
C TYR A 77 -3.72 -8.29 3.31
N VAL A 78 -4.76 -8.87 2.73
CA VAL A 78 -4.72 -10.06 1.88
C VAL A 78 -5.11 -9.65 0.47
N TYR A 79 -4.19 -9.79 -0.47
CA TYR A 79 -4.46 -9.51 -1.88
C TYR A 79 -4.73 -10.80 -2.65
N TYR A 80 -5.83 -10.82 -3.40
CA TYR A 80 -6.23 -11.92 -4.28
C TYR A 80 -5.89 -11.58 -5.74
N PRO A 81 -4.80 -12.13 -6.32
CA PRO A 81 -4.34 -11.72 -7.65
C PRO A 81 -5.35 -12.03 -8.77
N ALA A 82 -6.13 -13.11 -8.63
CA ALA A 82 -7.11 -13.52 -9.63
C ALA A 82 -8.29 -12.55 -9.77
N THR A 83 -8.69 -11.92 -8.67
CA THR A 83 -9.83 -10.99 -8.62
C THR A 83 -9.41 -9.55 -8.44
N ARG A 84 -8.12 -9.30 -8.17
CA ARG A 84 -7.53 -7.99 -7.85
C ARG A 84 -8.19 -7.33 -6.62
N LEU A 85 -8.68 -8.15 -5.69
CA LEU A 85 -9.33 -7.67 -4.47
C LEU A 85 -8.34 -7.64 -3.30
N ILE A 86 -8.49 -6.62 -2.45
CA ILE A 86 -7.79 -6.49 -1.17
C ILE A 86 -8.81 -6.73 -0.07
N GLU A 87 -8.51 -7.66 0.83
CA GLU A 87 -9.26 -7.90 2.06
C GLU A 87 -8.45 -7.43 3.26
N GLU A 88 -9.12 -6.73 4.18
CA GLU A 88 -8.54 -6.20 5.40
C GLU A 88 -8.76 -7.22 6.52
N CYS A 89 -7.67 -7.68 7.14
CA CYS A 89 -7.69 -8.74 8.15
C CYS A 89 -6.99 -8.28 9.43
N SER A 90 -7.36 -8.87 10.57
CA SER A 90 -6.67 -8.65 11.85
C SER A 90 -6.30 -9.98 12.49
N ALA A 91 -5.09 -10.07 13.03
CA ALA A 91 -4.60 -11.23 13.76
C ALA A 91 -4.89 -11.17 15.28
N ASN A 92 -5.64 -10.16 15.74
CA ASN A 92 -6.01 -10.05 17.15
C ASN A 92 -6.95 -11.19 17.57
N ARG A 93 -6.63 -11.89 18.66
CA ARG A 93 -7.45 -13.01 19.16
C ARG A 93 -8.85 -12.56 19.63
N ASN A 94 -9.02 -11.29 19.99
CA ASN A 94 -10.29 -10.76 20.48
C ASN A 94 -11.31 -10.51 19.37
N THR A 95 -10.88 -10.36 18.11
CA THR A 95 -11.75 -10.22 16.93
C THR A 95 -12.13 -11.57 16.30
N ILE A 96 -11.50 -12.69 16.73
CA ILE A 96 -11.79 -14.05 16.23
C ILE A 96 -13.02 -14.67 16.92
N GLN A 97 -13.60 -14.03 17.95
CA GLN A 97 -14.76 -14.54 18.69
C GLN A 97 -16.06 -13.79 18.32
N SER A 98 -16.64 -14.12 17.17
CA SER A 98 -18.08 -14.41 17.00
C SER A 98 -18.38 -14.73 15.53
N PRO A 99 -18.58 -16.01 15.19
CA PRO A 99 -19.52 -16.32 14.12
C PRO A 99 -20.87 -15.71 14.55
N GLN A 100 -21.45 -14.84 13.72
CA GLN A 100 -22.88 -14.62 13.80
C GLN A 100 -23.56 -15.93 13.36
N ASP A 101 -23.70 -16.86 14.29
CA ASP A 101 -24.73 -17.88 14.21
C ASP A 101 -26.06 -17.17 14.51
N SER A 102 -26.60 -16.48 13.49
CA SER A 102 -28.00 -16.11 13.46
C SER A 102 -28.79 -17.26 12.85
N ASP A 103 -29.70 -17.81 13.66
CA ASP A 103 -30.78 -18.74 13.31
C ASP A 103 -31.53 -18.38 12.01
#